data_AF-A0A960R7S7-F1
#
_entry.id   AF-A0A960R7S7-F1
#
_cell.length_a   1.000
_cell.length_b   1.000
_cell.length_c   1.000
_cell.angle_alpha   90.00
_cell.angle_beta   90.00
_cell.angle_gamma   90.00
#
_symmetry.space_group_name_H-M   'P 1'
#
loop_
_entity.id
_entity.type
_entity.pdbx_description
1 polymer ?
#
loop_
_entity_poly.entity_id
_entity_poly.type
_entity_poly.pdbx_seq_one_letter_code
_entity_poly.pdbx_strand_id
1 'polypeptide(L)'
;PAAPTKPKPKVGTSQQIDAILAKAWQKNGLKPNPLASDEVFLRRVYLDVIGRIPSHEEAAKFLGSKDAAKRSKLIDELLASEGYVNHFYNLWADILRINTAAPASENIMPFYISWLRDSLRKNKPYDVFVRELLTSNGQAWDDGAVGYYVRDRGMPLDHMANTVRIFLGTRLECAQCHDHPFDTWTQMDFYHMAAFTYGVNPSGSNYGAVGEAQKLIQKAADMDNAQKADMRAAMTEITRLVRNNYEVSYRDSLPKLPHDYKYDNAKPNEVVKPRTMFGNDPSVLKPEDRVKIYSDWLTSSENPMFTKVIANRLWKKVMGVGIYEPVDEFTEESEPSHPELMQFLEDQMV
;
A
#
# COMPACT_ATOMS: atom_id res chain seq x y z
N PRO A 1 -17.90 -7.55 15.56
CA PRO A 1 -18.21 -6.47 14.59
C PRO A 1 -18.67 -7.07 13.26
N ALA A 2 -19.84 -6.66 12.76
CA ALA A 2 -20.28 -7.01 11.41
C ALA A 2 -19.22 -6.56 10.40
N ALA A 3 -18.90 -7.38 9.40
CA ALA A 3 -18.04 -6.96 8.31
C ALA A 3 -18.61 -5.65 7.72
N PRO A 4 -17.80 -4.60 7.50
CA PRO A 4 -18.30 -3.37 6.91
C PRO A 4 -19.00 -3.72 5.59
N THR A 5 -20.26 -3.30 5.49
CA THR A 5 -21.04 -3.49 4.26
C THR A 5 -20.31 -2.78 3.14
N LYS A 6 -19.85 -3.55 2.14
CA LYS A 6 -19.17 -3.01 0.96
C LYS A 6 -19.98 -1.82 0.42
N PRO A 7 -19.41 -0.60 0.28
CA PRO A 7 -20.11 0.47 -0.38
C PRO A 7 -20.50 -0.03 -1.77
N LYS A 8 -21.81 -0.10 -2.04
CA LYS A 8 -22.30 -0.48 -3.36
C LYS A 8 -22.03 0.72 -4.28
N PRO A 9 -21.54 0.51 -5.51
CA PRO A 9 -21.47 1.59 -6.48
C PRO A 9 -22.86 2.23 -6.60
N LYS A 10 -22.90 3.57 -6.76
CA LYS A 10 -24.15 4.27 -7.05
C LYS A 10 -24.73 3.67 -8.34
N VAL A 11 -26.04 3.41 -8.36
CA VAL A 11 -26.70 2.87 -9.56
C VAL A 11 -26.46 3.84 -10.71
N GLY A 12 -25.86 3.37 -11.80
CA GLY A 12 -25.60 4.20 -12.98
C GLY A 12 -24.15 4.65 -13.18
N THR A 13 -23.21 4.35 -12.26
CA THR A 13 -21.82 4.87 -12.35
C THR A 13 -21.14 4.53 -13.68
N SER A 14 -21.29 3.31 -14.20
CA SER A 14 -20.69 2.94 -15.49
C SER A 14 -21.32 3.70 -16.67
N GLN A 15 -22.65 3.91 -16.65
CA GLN A 15 -23.34 4.72 -17.65
C GLN A 15 -22.92 6.19 -17.62
N GLN A 16 -22.60 6.73 -16.44
CA GLN A 16 -22.07 8.09 -16.30
C GLN A 16 -20.66 8.20 -16.88
N ILE A 17 -19.79 7.21 -16.63
CA ILE A 17 -18.47 7.13 -17.27
C ILE A 17 -18.61 7.09 -18.79
N ASP A 18 -19.49 6.23 -19.30
CA ASP A 18 -19.76 6.12 -20.75
C ASP A 18 -20.25 7.45 -21.34
N ALA A 19 -21.11 8.19 -20.62
CA ALA A 19 -21.60 9.48 -21.05
C ALA A 19 -20.48 10.55 -21.12
N ILE A 20 -19.57 10.57 -20.15
CA ILE A 20 -18.39 11.46 -20.14
C ILE A 20 -17.49 11.14 -21.35
N LEU A 21 -17.18 9.86 -21.56
CA LEU A 21 -16.35 9.41 -22.69
C LEU A 21 -17.00 9.70 -24.05
N ALA A 22 -18.32 9.52 -24.17
CA ALA A 22 -19.05 9.78 -25.40
C ALA A 22 -18.95 11.25 -25.84
N LYS A 23 -19.01 12.20 -24.90
CA LYS A 23 -18.77 13.63 -25.19
C LYS A 23 -17.36 13.85 -25.74
N ALA A 24 -16.36 13.24 -25.11
CA ALA A 24 -14.97 13.37 -25.54
C ALA A 24 -14.76 12.79 -26.96
N TRP A 25 -15.35 11.64 -27.27
CA TRP A 25 -15.29 11.05 -28.60
C TRP A 25 -15.97 11.93 -29.65
N GLN A 26 -17.17 12.44 -29.35
CA GLN A 26 -17.89 13.34 -30.25
C GLN A 26 -17.07 14.60 -30.56
N LYS A 27 -16.47 15.22 -29.54
CA LYS A 27 -15.62 16.41 -29.70
C LYS A 27 -14.41 16.14 -30.62
N ASN A 28 -13.86 14.93 -30.57
CA ASN A 28 -12.67 14.54 -31.35
C ASN A 28 -13.00 13.81 -32.66
N GLY A 29 -14.28 13.71 -33.04
CA GLY A 29 -14.70 12.99 -34.26
C GLY A 29 -14.39 11.48 -34.22
N LEU A 30 -14.28 10.90 -33.03
CA LEU A 30 -13.96 9.49 -32.82
C LEU A 30 -15.24 8.65 -32.76
N LYS A 31 -15.17 7.44 -33.33
CA LYS A 31 -16.25 6.45 -33.24
C LYS A 31 -15.84 5.35 -32.26
N PRO A 32 -16.69 5.00 -31.27
CA PRO A 32 -16.39 3.91 -30.35
C PRO A 32 -16.36 2.56 -31.08
N ASN A 33 -15.57 1.64 -30.53
CA ASN A 33 -15.57 0.25 -30.97
C ASN A 33 -16.93 -0.41 -30.72
N PRO A 34 -17.33 -1.39 -31.56
CA PRO A 34 -18.54 -2.17 -31.30
C PRO A 34 -18.43 -2.92 -29.97
N LEU A 35 -19.58 -3.22 -29.37
CA LEU A 35 -19.65 -4.00 -28.15
C LEU A 35 -19.02 -5.38 -28.38
N ALA A 36 -18.18 -5.82 -27.44
CA ALA A 36 -17.59 -7.16 -27.50
C ALA A 36 -18.68 -8.24 -27.49
N SER A 37 -18.45 -9.34 -28.24
CA SER A 37 -19.29 -10.54 -28.15
C SER A 37 -19.21 -11.16 -26.75
N ASP A 38 -20.13 -12.05 -26.43
CA ASP A 38 -20.17 -12.69 -25.11
C ASP A 38 -18.94 -13.58 -24.84
N GLU A 39 -18.40 -14.24 -25.86
CA GLU A 39 -17.19 -15.05 -25.76
C GLU A 39 -15.96 -14.20 -25.46
N VAL A 40 -15.84 -13.05 -26.16
CA VAL A 40 -14.74 -12.11 -25.96
C VAL A 40 -14.83 -11.46 -24.59
N PHE A 41 -16.03 -11.01 -24.20
CA PHE A 41 -16.27 -10.44 -22.88
C PHE A 41 -15.94 -11.45 -21.77
N LEU A 42 -16.45 -12.68 -21.88
CA LEU A 42 -16.25 -13.73 -20.90
C LEU A 42 -14.76 -14.02 -20.69
N ARG A 43 -13.98 -14.17 -21.77
CA ARG A 43 -12.54 -14.40 -21.65
C ARG A 43 -11.83 -13.23 -20.96
N ARG A 44 -12.13 -11.99 -21.37
CA ARG A 44 -11.47 -10.78 -20.84
C ARG A 44 -11.77 -10.58 -19.36
N VAL A 45 -13.05 -10.61 -18.97
CA VAL A 45 -13.44 -10.37 -17.57
C VAL A 45 -12.83 -11.39 -16.61
N TYR A 46 -12.70 -12.66 -17.02
CA TYR A 46 -12.03 -13.69 -16.22
C TYR A 46 -10.53 -13.42 -16.05
N LEU A 47 -9.85 -13.02 -17.12
CA LEU A 47 -8.42 -12.68 -17.06
C LEU A 47 -8.18 -11.41 -16.23
N ASP A 48 -8.99 -10.38 -16.45
CA ASP A 48 -8.81 -9.07 -15.84
C ASP A 48 -9.15 -9.08 -14.34
N VAL A 49 -10.22 -9.79 -13.94
CA VAL A 49 -10.72 -9.79 -12.56
C VAL A 49 -10.04 -10.87 -11.71
N ILE A 50 -9.86 -12.09 -12.23
CA ILE A 50 -9.37 -13.23 -11.44
C ILE A 50 -8.12 -13.91 -11.99
N GLY A 51 -7.52 -13.41 -13.08
CA GLY A 51 -6.21 -13.85 -13.55
C GLY A 51 -6.15 -15.24 -14.20
N ARG A 52 -7.28 -15.81 -14.60
CA ARG A 52 -7.35 -17.10 -15.33
C ARG A 52 -8.41 -17.07 -16.40
N ILE A 53 -8.46 -18.09 -17.25
CA ILE A 53 -9.55 -18.29 -18.21
C ILE A 53 -10.74 -19.00 -17.53
N PRO A 54 -11.98 -18.86 -18.05
CA PRO A 54 -13.13 -19.63 -17.54
C PRO A 54 -12.93 -21.13 -17.77
N SER A 55 -13.45 -21.94 -16.86
CA SER A 55 -13.60 -23.37 -17.06
C SER A 55 -14.68 -23.65 -18.12
N HIS A 56 -14.74 -24.89 -18.60
CA HIS A 56 -15.78 -25.31 -19.55
C HIS A 56 -17.19 -25.11 -18.98
N GLU A 57 -17.41 -25.47 -17.71
CA GLU A 57 -18.71 -25.34 -17.04
C GLU A 57 -19.11 -23.88 -16.85
N GLU A 58 -18.18 -23.03 -16.42
CA GLU A 58 -18.40 -21.59 -16.27
C GLU A 58 -18.78 -20.93 -17.62
N ALA A 59 -18.08 -21.31 -18.68
CA ALA A 59 -18.36 -20.80 -20.03
C ALA A 59 -19.71 -21.28 -20.55
N ALA A 60 -20.04 -22.57 -20.41
CA ALA A 60 -21.33 -23.12 -20.82
C ALA A 60 -22.49 -22.44 -20.08
N LYS A 61 -22.36 -22.23 -18.75
CA LYS A 61 -23.34 -21.51 -17.92
C LYS A 61 -23.57 -20.08 -18.42
N PHE A 62 -22.50 -19.33 -18.68
CA PHE A 62 -22.60 -17.93 -19.11
C PHE A 62 -23.14 -17.78 -20.54
N LEU A 63 -22.64 -18.59 -21.48
CA LEU A 63 -23.02 -18.53 -22.89
C LEU A 63 -24.45 -19.05 -23.12
N GLY A 64 -24.89 -20.04 -22.34
CA GLY A 64 -26.27 -20.54 -22.38
C GLY A 64 -27.30 -19.60 -21.74
N SER A 65 -26.88 -18.62 -20.95
CA SER A 65 -27.79 -17.68 -20.29
C SER A 65 -28.33 -16.62 -21.24
N LYS A 66 -29.65 -16.43 -21.20
CA LYS A 66 -30.41 -15.37 -21.91
C LYS A 66 -30.74 -14.16 -21.02
N ASP A 67 -30.26 -14.17 -19.78
CA ASP A 67 -30.49 -13.06 -18.85
C ASP A 67 -29.79 -11.79 -19.34
N ALA A 68 -30.54 -10.71 -19.51
CA ALA A 68 -30.01 -9.40 -19.93
C ALA A 68 -28.96 -8.85 -18.96
N ALA A 69 -28.99 -9.24 -17.68
CA ALA A 69 -28.05 -8.81 -16.65
C ALA A 69 -26.87 -9.77 -16.45
N LYS A 70 -26.70 -10.81 -17.30
CA LYS A 70 -25.69 -11.85 -17.07
C LYS A 70 -24.25 -11.33 -16.95
N ARG A 71 -23.90 -10.26 -17.66
CA ARG A 71 -22.56 -9.64 -17.59
C ARG A 71 -22.29 -9.02 -16.22
N SER A 72 -23.20 -8.17 -15.73
CA SER A 72 -23.07 -7.55 -14.41
C SER A 72 -23.07 -8.60 -13.29
N LYS A 73 -23.95 -9.61 -13.38
CA LYS A 73 -23.98 -10.71 -12.40
C LYS A 73 -22.67 -11.49 -12.36
N LEU A 74 -22.09 -11.77 -13.53
CA LEU A 74 -20.79 -12.44 -13.60
C LEU A 74 -19.68 -11.58 -12.99
N ILE A 75 -19.66 -10.27 -13.27
CA ILE A 75 -18.69 -9.34 -12.67
C ILE A 75 -18.80 -9.36 -11.14
N ASP A 76 -20.02 -9.29 -10.60
CA ASP A 76 -20.25 -9.35 -9.15
C ASP A 76 -19.78 -10.68 -8.55
N GLU A 77 -20.06 -11.81 -9.22
CA GLU A 77 -19.61 -13.16 -8.82
C GLU A 77 -18.08 -13.23 -8.78
N LEU A 78 -17.40 -12.72 -9.81
CA LEU A 78 -15.94 -12.72 -9.91
C LEU A 78 -15.30 -11.82 -8.85
N LEU A 79 -15.79 -10.58 -8.66
CA LEU A 79 -15.31 -9.63 -7.65
C LEU A 79 -15.52 -10.14 -6.21
N ALA A 80 -16.52 -11.01 -6.00
CA ALA A 80 -16.77 -11.64 -4.70
C ALA A 80 -15.92 -12.89 -4.43
N SER A 81 -15.13 -13.37 -5.41
CA SER A 81 -14.40 -14.63 -5.33
C SER A 81 -13.01 -14.52 -4.69
N GLU A 82 -12.47 -15.64 -4.19
CA GLU A 82 -11.05 -15.74 -3.80
C GLU A 82 -10.10 -15.56 -4.99
N GLY A 83 -10.58 -15.81 -6.22
CA GLY A 83 -9.82 -15.53 -7.43
C GLY A 83 -9.48 -14.05 -7.55
N TYR A 84 -10.43 -13.17 -7.23
CA TYR A 84 -10.21 -11.73 -7.22
C TYR A 84 -9.20 -11.33 -6.14
N VAL A 85 -9.35 -11.84 -4.92
CA VAL A 85 -8.41 -11.57 -3.82
C VAL A 85 -6.97 -11.92 -4.20
N ASN A 86 -6.75 -13.11 -4.80
CA ASN A 86 -5.42 -13.56 -5.18
C ASN A 86 -4.85 -12.80 -6.39
N HIS A 87 -5.68 -12.46 -7.37
CA HIS A 87 -5.21 -11.71 -8.54
C HIS A 87 -4.90 -10.25 -8.17
N PHE A 88 -5.79 -9.59 -7.43
CA PHE A 88 -5.64 -8.21 -6.99
C PHE A 88 -4.55 -8.03 -5.94
N TYR A 89 -4.29 -9.07 -5.13
CA TYR A 89 -3.11 -9.11 -4.26
C TYR A 89 -1.82 -8.85 -5.01
N ASN A 90 -1.63 -9.37 -6.23
CA ASN A 90 -0.37 -9.17 -6.96
C ASN A 90 -0.14 -7.70 -7.32
N LEU A 91 -1.20 -6.96 -7.66
CA LEU A 91 -1.11 -5.51 -7.89
C LEU A 91 -0.66 -4.80 -6.61
N TRP A 92 -1.31 -5.09 -5.48
CA TRP A 92 -0.96 -4.44 -4.22
C TRP A 92 0.39 -4.89 -3.67
N ALA A 93 0.78 -6.14 -3.88
CA ALA A 93 2.09 -6.64 -3.48
C ALA A 93 3.21 -5.92 -4.24
N ASP A 94 3.00 -5.60 -5.52
CA ASP A 94 3.93 -4.80 -6.31
C ASP A 94 3.98 -3.34 -5.83
N ILE A 95 2.81 -2.68 -5.72
CA ILE A 95 2.69 -1.30 -5.23
C ILE A 95 3.32 -1.15 -3.83
N LEU A 96 3.03 -2.09 -2.93
CA LEU A 96 3.53 -2.11 -1.56
C LEU A 96 4.86 -2.84 -1.42
N ARG A 97 5.53 -3.15 -2.55
CA ARG A 97 6.89 -3.70 -2.60
C ARG A 97 7.10 -4.88 -1.65
N ILE A 98 6.13 -5.78 -1.54
CA ILE A 98 6.21 -6.99 -0.71
C ILE A 98 7.31 -7.89 -1.28
N ASN A 99 8.34 -8.17 -0.49
CA ASN A 99 9.47 -8.98 -0.90
C ASN A 99 9.72 -10.14 0.09
N THR A 100 9.43 -11.35 -0.36
CA THR A 100 9.61 -12.60 0.40
C THR A 100 11.01 -13.19 0.31
N ALA A 101 11.90 -12.64 -0.52
CA ALA A 101 13.25 -13.16 -0.73
C ALA A 101 14.31 -12.54 0.20
N ALA A 102 13.94 -11.54 1.01
CA ALA A 102 14.89 -10.90 1.93
C ALA A 102 15.08 -11.75 3.21
N PRO A 103 16.31 -12.07 3.63
CA PRO A 103 16.56 -12.91 4.82
C PRO A 103 16.00 -12.33 6.13
N ALA A 104 15.85 -11.01 6.20
CA ALA A 104 15.24 -10.31 7.33
C ALA A 104 13.70 -10.36 7.33
N SER A 105 13.07 -10.91 6.28
CA SER A 105 11.63 -10.81 6.04
C SER A 105 10.90 -12.17 6.10
N GLU A 106 11.65 -13.28 6.20
CA GLU A 106 11.10 -14.65 6.19
C GLU A 106 9.98 -14.90 7.20
N ASN A 107 10.11 -14.35 8.43
CA ASN A 107 9.15 -14.58 9.50
C ASN A 107 8.04 -13.51 9.62
N ILE A 108 8.14 -12.38 8.88
CA ILE A 108 7.15 -11.28 8.97
C ILE A 108 6.29 -11.18 7.72
N MET A 109 6.88 -11.34 6.55
CA MET A 109 6.15 -11.18 5.30
C MET A 109 4.92 -12.09 5.20
N PRO A 110 4.91 -13.33 5.73
CA PRO A 110 3.68 -14.13 5.76
C PRO A 110 2.51 -13.44 6.48
N PHE A 111 2.76 -12.74 7.60
CA PHE A 111 1.73 -11.98 8.31
C PHE A 111 1.28 -10.76 7.50
N TYR A 112 2.21 -10.05 6.86
CA TYR A 112 1.88 -8.91 6.03
C TYR A 112 1.07 -9.31 4.78
N ILE A 113 1.43 -10.43 4.15
CA ILE A 113 0.70 -11.03 3.04
C ILE A 113 -0.70 -11.46 3.47
N SER A 114 -0.81 -12.09 4.64
CA SER A 114 -2.11 -12.48 5.20
C SER A 114 -2.99 -11.27 5.47
N TRP A 115 -2.44 -10.24 6.14
CA TRP A 115 -3.14 -8.99 6.42
C TRP A 115 -3.61 -8.29 5.14
N LEU A 116 -2.77 -8.25 4.10
CA LEU A 116 -3.12 -7.65 2.81
C LEU A 116 -4.27 -8.42 2.16
N ARG A 117 -4.16 -9.74 2.03
CA ARG A 117 -5.23 -10.58 1.46
C ARG A 117 -6.53 -10.44 2.23
N ASP A 118 -6.48 -10.41 3.56
CA ASP A 118 -7.65 -10.23 4.41
C ASP A 118 -8.29 -8.84 4.22
N SER A 119 -7.46 -7.79 4.05
CA SER A 119 -7.94 -6.45 3.76
C SER A 119 -8.66 -6.37 2.43
N LEU A 120 -8.13 -7.04 1.39
CA LEU A 120 -8.77 -7.12 0.07
C LEU A 120 -10.06 -7.95 0.13
N ARG A 121 -10.05 -9.10 0.80
CA ARG A 121 -11.23 -9.97 0.97
C ARG A 121 -12.38 -9.24 1.66
N LYS A 122 -12.06 -8.47 2.70
CA LYS A 122 -13.02 -7.65 3.45
C LYS A 122 -13.43 -6.39 2.69
N ASN A 123 -12.80 -6.09 1.55
CA ASN A 123 -12.99 -4.86 0.79
C ASN A 123 -12.86 -3.62 1.71
N LYS A 124 -11.76 -3.59 2.47
CA LYS A 124 -11.49 -2.53 3.45
C LYS A 124 -11.53 -1.17 2.76
N PRO A 125 -12.20 -0.15 3.34
CA PRO A 125 -12.13 1.22 2.84
C PRO A 125 -10.67 1.66 2.67
N TYR A 126 -10.37 2.34 1.56
CA TYR A 126 -8.98 2.61 1.17
C TYR A 126 -8.25 3.49 2.18
N ASP A 127 -8.94 4.49 2.72
CA ASP A 127 -8.45 5.37 3.78
C ASP A 127 -8.11 4.58 5.06
N VAL A 128 -8.98 3.65 5.48
CA VAL A 128 -8.71 2.75 6.62
C VAL A 128 -7.53 1.83 6.33
N PHE A 129 -7.46 1.27 5.11
CA PHE A 129 -6.35 0.42 4.67
C PHE A 129 -5.01 1.15 4.78
N VAL A 130 -4.93 2.39 4.31
CA VAL A 130 -3.70 3.19 4.37
C VAL A 130 -3.41 3.67 5.79
N ARG A 131 -4.41 4.06 6.57
CA ARG A 131 -4.18 4.44 7.97
C ARG A 131 -3.59 3.29 8.77
N GLU A 132 -4.12 2.08 8.64
CA GLU A 132 -3.57 0.89 9.29
C GLU A 132 -2.12 0.62 8.89
N LEU A 133 -1.74 0.77 7.62
CA LEU A 133 -0.33 0.64 7.19
C LEU A 133 0.57 1.64 7.92
N LEU A 134 0.17 2.91 7.94
CA LEU A 134 0.99 4.00 8.47
C LEU A 134 1.06 4.00 10.00
N THR A 135 -0.01 3.62 10.70
CA THR A 135 -0.04 3.60 12.17
C THR A 135 0.34 2.24 12.77
N SER A 136 0.72 1.27 11.93
CA SER A 136 1.06 -0.08 12.38
C SER A 136 2.22 -0.08 13.38
N ASN A 137 2.07 -0.86 14.44
CA ASN A 137 3.05 -1.00 15.51
C ASN A 137 2.92 -2.36 16.22
N GLY A 138 3.92 -2.71 17.02
CA GLY A 138 3.96 -3.96 17.74
C GLY A 138 4.49 -5.12 16.89
N GLN A 139 4.05 -6.34 17.24
CA GLN A 139 4.56 -7.58 16.67
C GLN A 139 3.74 -7.98 15.43
N ALA A 140 4.40 -8.60 14.46
CA ALA A 140 3.77 -8.96 13.18
C ALA A 140 2.59 -9.92 13.29
N TRP A 141 2.54 -10.76 14.33
CA TRP A 141 1.40 -11.65 14.57
C TRP A 141 0.18 -10.95 15.18
N ASP A 142 0.37 -9.80 15.84
CA ASP A 142 -0.72 -8.97 16.36
C ASP A 142 -1.23 -8.02 15.27
N ASP A 143 -0.31 -7.42 14.52
CA ASP A 143 -0.59 -6.53 13.40
C ASP A 143 0.32 -6.85 12.21
N GLY A 144 -0.22 -7.54 11.21
CA GLY A 144 0.53 -7.87 9.99
C GLY A 144 0.93 -6.64 9.16
N ALA A 145 0.27 -5.49 9.33
CA ALA A 145 0.57 -4.26 8.58
C ALA A 145 1.98 -3.72 8.87
N VAL A 146 2.59 -4.10 10.01
CA VAL A 146 3.98 -3.72 10.37
C VAL A 146 5.00 -4.15 9.33
N GLY A 147 4.67 -5.12 8.48
CA GLY A 147 5.46 -5.50 7.31
C GLY A 147 5.77 -4.32 6.38
N TYR A 148 4.92 -3.29 6.35
CA TYR A 148 5.12 -2.07 5.58
C TYR A 148 6.39 -1.31 5.98
N TYR A 149 6.65 -1.20 7.29
CA TYR A 149 7.87 -0.59 7.82
C TYR A 149 9.06 -1.55 7.81
N VAL A 150 8.84 -2.83 8.11
CA VAL A 150 9.90 -3.86 8.11
C VAL A 150 10.56 -3.99 6.74
N ARG A 151 9.80 -3.80 5.65
CA ARG A 151 10.31 -3.79 4.28
C ARG A 151 11.49 -2.84 4.08
N ASP A 152 11.41 -1.63 4.65
CA ASP A 152 12.41 -0.57 4.50
C ASP A 152 13.26 -0.41 5.78
N ARG A 153 13.51 -1.52 6.49
CA ARG A 153 14.23 -1.50 7.76
C ARG A 153 15.61 -0.83 7.64
N GLY A 154 15.86 0.13 8.53
CA GLY A 154 17.11 0.88 8.56
C GLY A 154 17.21 1.97 7.48
N MET A 155 16.15 2.18 6.70
CA MET A 155 16.07 3.15 5.62
C MET A 155 14.84 4.06 5.79
N PRO A 156 14.75 4.84 6.90
CA PRO A 156 13.57 5.65 7.19
C PRO A 156 13.31 6.77 6.17
N LEU A 157 14.37 7.26 5.50
CA LEU A 157 14.26 8.27 4.45
C LEU A 157 13.66 7.66 3.17
N ASP A 158 14.16 6.50 2.74
CA ASP A 158 13.60 5.75 1.61
C ASP A 158 12.16 5.33 1.87
N HIS A 159 11.83 4.96 3.12
CA HIS A 159 10.45 4.66 3.49
C HIS A 159 9.51 5.83 3.20
N MET A 160 9.90 7.06 3.61
CA MET A 160 9.11 8.26 3.32
C MET A 160 8.99 8.51 1.81
N ALA A 161 10.11 8.46 1.06
CA ALA A 161 10.11 8.64 -0.38
C ALA A 161 9.13 7.67 -1.08
N ASN A 162 9.19 6.39 -0.71
CA ASN A 162 8.30 5.36 -1.25
C ASN A 162 6.84 5.60 -0.84
N THR A 163 6.58 6.03 0.40
CA THR A 163 5.23 6.30 0.89
C THR A 163 4.57 7.44 0.10
N VAL A 164 5.31 8.53 -0.12
CA VAL A 164 4.86 9.67 -0.94
C VAL A 164 4.61 9.23 -2.38
N ARG A 165 5.51 8.44 -2.98
CA ARG A 165 5.32 7.92 -4.34
C ARG A 165 4.09 7.02 -4.47
N ILE A 166 3.88 6.13 -3.51
CA ILE A 166 2.77 5.16 -3.54
C ILE A 166 1.42 5.88 -3.41
N PHE A 167 1.29 6.78 -2.45
CA PHE A 167 0.00 7.35 -2.06
C PHE A 167 -0.28 8.74 -2.60
N LEU A 168 0.75 9.52 -2.94
CA LEU A 168 0.63 10.87 -3.49
C LEU A 168 1.12 10.96 -4.94
N GLY A 169 1.71 9.88 -5.49
CA GLY A 169 2.13 9.84 -6.89
C GLY A 169 3.29 10.77 -7.22
N THR A 170 3.96 11.33 -6.21
CA THR A 170 5.06 12.29 -6.37
C THR A 170 6.39 11.62 -6.05
N ARG A 171 7.44 11.95 -6.82
CA ARG A 171 8.80 11.46 -6.58
C ARG A 171 9.59 12.43 -5.75
N LEU A 172 9.76 12.11 -4.47
CA LEU A 172 10.51 12.94 -3.52
C LEU A 172 11.95 12.46 -3.34
N GLU A 173 12.34 11.34 -3.94
CA GLU A 173 13.66 10.72 -3.78
C GLU A 173 14.82 11.62 -4.21
N CYS A 174 14.69 12.41 -5.29
CA CYS A 174 15.75 13.34 -5.70
C CYS A 174 15.98 14.43 -4.65
N ALA A 175 14.88 14.89 -4.01
CA ALA A 175 14.89 15.86 -2.93
C ALA A 175 15.62 15.38 -1.67
N GLN A 176 16.00 14.10 -1.57
CA GLN A 176 16.80 13.63 -0.44
C GLN A 176 18.20 14.25 -0.39
N CYS A 177 18.80 14.52 -1.56
CA CYS A 177 20.19 14.96 -1.68
C CYS A 177 20.34 16.41 -2.17
N HIS A 178 19.40 16.90 -2.96
CA HIS A 178 19.37 18.27 -3.51
C HIS A 178 17.94 18.64 -3.89
N ASP A 179 17.61 19.92 -4.01
CA ASP A 179 16.30 20.38 -4.53
C ASP A 179 15.93 19.67 -5.83
N HIS A 180 14.67 19.26 -5.97
CA HIS A 180 14.23 18.44 -7.08
C HIS A 180 14.46 19.19 -8.42
N PRO A 181 15.08 18.55 -9.44
CA PRO A 181 15.53 19.26 -10.64
C PRO A 181 14.39 19.60 -11.62
N PHE A 182 13.24 18.94 -11.47
CA PHE A 182 12.09 19.04 -12.37
C PHE A 182 10.76 19.29 -11.64
N ASP A 183 10.82 19.68 -10.36
CA ASP A 183 9.63 19.91 -9.54
C ASP A 183 9.95 20.96 -8.47
N THR A 184 8.94 21.46 -7.77
CA THR A 184 9.07 22.57 -6.79
C THR A 184 9.64 22.14 -5.44
N TRP A 185 9.74 20.83 -5.19
CA TRP A 185 10.14 20.28 -3.89
C TRP A 185 11.61 20.52 -3.56
N THR A 186 11.86 21.16 -2.42
CA THR A 186 13.22 21.39 -1.92
C THR A 186 13.74 20.21 -1.11
N GLN A 187 15.06 20.17 -0.90
CA GLN A 187 15.64 19.22 0.04
C GLN A 187 15.07 19.40 1.45
N MET A 188 14.79 20.64 1.86
CA MET A 188 14.19 20.89 3.17
C MET A 188 12.78 20.27 3.28
N ASP A 189 11.96 20.33 2.23
CA ASP A 189 10.62 19.72 2.19
C ASP A 189 10.69 18.20 2.35
N PHE A 190 11.68 17.54 1.75
CA PHE A 190 11.91 16.11 1.95
C PHE A 190 12.15 15.76 3.42
N TYR A 191 13.05 16.50 4.10
CA TYR A 191 13.37 16.22 5.51
C TYR A 191 12.21 16.54 6.45
N HIS A 192 11.39 17.56 6.13
CA HIS A 192 10.15 17.85 6.82
C HIS A 192 9.15 16.69 6.74
N MET A 193 8.99 16.10 5.56
CA MET A 193 8.13 14.93 5.37
C MET A 193 8.70 13.71 6.12
N ALA A 194 9.99 13.44 5.97
CA ALA A 194 10.65 12.32 6.62
C ALA A 194 10.50 12.36 8.15
N ALA A 195 10.48 13.55 8.76
CA ALA A 195 10.36 13.72 10.20
C ALA A 195 9.08 13.13 10.83
N PHE A 196 8.02 12.91 10.06
CA PHE A 196 6.81 12.26 10.55
C PHE A 196 7.03 10.80 10.96
N THR A 197 7.72 10.03 10.12
CA THR A 197 7.90 8.58 10.31
C THR A 197 9.34 8.21 10.68
N TYR A 198 10.26 9.16 10.80
CA TYR A 198 11.67 8.90 11.13
C TYR A 198 11.87 8.18 12.47
N GLY A 199 10.94 8.37 13.41
CA GLY A 199 10.92 7.69 14.70
C GLY A 199 10.41 6.25 14.66
N VAL A 200 9.85 5.78 13.55
CA VAL A 200 9.32 4.42 13.42
C VAL A 200 10.49 3.47 13.23
N ASN A 201 10.65 2.55 14.17
CA ASN A 201 11.81 1.68 14.26
C ASN A 201 11.38 0.21 14.26
N PRO A 202 11.54 -0.49 13.11
CA PRO A 202 11.48 -1.94 13.04
C PRO A 202 12.76 -2.53 13.64
N SER A 203 12.67 -3.07 14.87
CA SER A 203 13.80 -3.72 15.54
C SER A 203 13.54 -5.21 15.73
N GLY A 204 14.57 -6.03 15.56
CA GLY A 204 14.49 -7.46 15.87
C GLY A 204 14.31 -7.65 17.37
N SER A 205 13.18 -8.22 17.78
CA SER A 205 12.88 -8.62 19.16
C SER A 205 13.60 -9.95 19.47
N ASN A 206 14.92 -9.91 19.59
CA ASN A 206 15.73 -11.11 19.90
C ASN A 206 16.08 -11.25 21.40
N TYR A 207 15.76 -10.30 22.27
CA TYR A 207 16.44 -10.21 23.57
C TYR A 207 15.70 -10.81 24.77
N GLY A 208 14.36 -10.92 24.75
CA GLY A 208 13.59 -11.43 25.89
C GLY A 208 13.51 -12.96 25.93
N ALA A 209 12.76 -13.54 24.98
CA ALA A 209 12.40 -14.96 25.01
C ALA A 209 13.60 -15.91 24.84
N VAL A 210 14.56 -15.57 23.97
CA VAL A 210 15.78 -16.39 23.78
C VAL A 210 16.66 -16.34 25.03
N GLY A 211 16.79 -15.17 25.66
CA GLY A 211 17.54 -15.01 26.90
C GLY A 211 16.92 -15.76 28.09
N GLU A 212 15.59 -15.77 28.21
CA GLU A 212 14.89 -16.56 29.23
C GLU A 212 14.97 -18.07 28.98
N ALA A 213 14.77 -18.51 27.73
CA ALA A 213 14.92 -19.91 27.38
C ALA A 213 16.35 -20.42 27.65
N GLN A 214 17.36 -19.60 27.37
CA GLN A 214 18.76 -19.94 27.65
C GLN A 214 19.05 -20.04 29.16
N LYS A 215 18.41 -19.20 29.99
CA LYS A 215 18.48 -19.29 31.46
C LYS A 215 17.78 -20.56 31.99
N LEU A 216 16.65 -20.97 31.40
CA LEU A 216 15.97 -22.21 31.76
C LEU A 216 16.83 -23.45 31.45
N ILE A 217 17.56 -23.43 30.33
CA ILE A 217 18.50 -24.51 29.95
C ILE A 217 19.67 -24.58 30.91
N GLN A 218 20.25 -23.44 31.31
CA GLN A 218 21.33 -23.41 32.32
C GLN A 218 20.89 -23.95 33.68
N LYS A 219 19.60 -23.84 34.01
CA LYS A 219 19.02 -24.39 35.25
C LYS A 219 18.69 -25.88 35.16
N ALA A 220 18.66 -26.48 33.97
CA ALA A 220 18.39 -27.91 33.77
C ALA A 220 19.67 -28.75 33.91
N ALA A 221 20.31 -28.69 35.09
CA ALA A 221 21.62 -29.26 35.37
C ALA A 221 21.70 -30.80 35.26
N ASP A 222 20.56 -31.50 35.30
CA ASP A 222 20.50 -32.97 35.44
C ASP A 222 20.10 -33.74 34.18
N MET A 223 20.07 -33.10 33.00
CA MET A 223 19.71 -33.79 31.75
C MET A 223 20.84 -34.69 31.22
N ASP A 224 20.47 -35.87 30.71
CA ASP A 224 21.39 -36.74 29.98
C ASP A 224 21.71 -36.18 28.57
N ASN A 225 22.62 -36.84 27.85
CA ASN A 225 23.09 -36.37 26.55
C ASN A 225 22.02 -36.44 25.44
N ALA A 226 21.09 -37.41 25.49
CA ALA A 226 20.01 -37.53 24.53
C ALA A 226 18.96 -36.43 24.76
N GLN A 227 18.58 -36.20 26.01
CA GLN A 227 17.69 -35.11 26.42
C GLN A 227 18.26 -33.74 26.06
N LYS A 228 19.58 -33.55 26.22
CA LYS A 228 20.26 -32.32 25.79
C LYS A 228 20.23 -32.14 24.26
N ALA A 229 20.31 -33.23 23.48
CA ALA A 229 20.24 -33.17 22.03
C ALA A 229 18.82 -32.81 21.55
N ASP A 230 17.80 -33.48 22.09
CA ASP A 230 16.39 -33.21 21.79
C ASP A 230 16.01 -31.78 22.19
N MET A 231 16.45 -31.33 23.37
CA MET A 231 16.24 -29.95 23.82
C MET A 231 16.92 -28.94 22.90
N ARG A 232 18.15 -29.20 22.43
CA ARG A 232 18.82 -28.34 21.44
C ARG A 232 18.09 -28.29 20.11
N ALA A 233 17.55 -29.42 19.64
CA ALA A 233 16.76 -29.46 18.40
C ALA A 233 15.45 -28.68 18.55
N ALA A 234 14.70 -28.91 19.64
CA ALA A 234 13.49 -28.14 19.96
C ALA A 234 13.78 -26.65 20.10
N MET A 235 14.88 -26.28 20.77
CA MET A 235 15.32 -24.89 20.90
C MET A 235 15.76 -24.28 19.59
N THR A 236 16.35 -25.06 18.68
CA THR A 236 16.69 -24.58 17.33
C THR A 236 15.42 -24.25 16.57
N GLU A 237 14.36 -25.06 16.69
CA GLU A 237 13.06 -24.76 16.07
C GLU A 237 12.32 -23.59 16.72
N ILE A 238 12.27 -23.51 18.05
CA ILE A 238 11.70 -22.36 18.78
C ILE A 238 12.46 -21.09 18.42
N THR A 239 13.80 -21.16 18.44
CA THR A 239 14.64 -20.03 18.04
C THR A 239 14.41 -19.70 16.58
N ARG A 240 14.25 -20.67 15.67
CA ARG A 240 13.96 -20.36 14.25
C ARG A 240 12.64 -19.60 14.08
N LEU A 241 11.61 -19.94 14.87
CA LEU A 241 10.31 -19.26 14.83
C LEU A 241 10.35 -17.86 15.47
N VAL A 242 11.19 -17.64 16.48
CA VAL A 242 11.28 -16.37 17.23
C VAL A 242 12.41 -15.47 16.73
N ARG A 243 13.45 -16.04 16.13
CA ARG A 243 14.59 -15.33 15.52
C ARG A 243 14.07 -14.53 14.36
N ASN A 244 14.52 -13.28 14.28
CA ASN A 244 14.05 -12.32 13.27
C ASN A 244 12.55 -12.01 13.39
N ASN A 245 11.92 -12.23 14.55
CA ASN A 245 10.67 -11.55 14.84
C ASN A 245 10.99 -10.08 15.10
N TYR A 246 10.47 -9.20 14.26
CA TYR A 246 10.61 -7.75 14.42
C TYR A 246 9.36 -7.20 15.08
N GLU A 247 9.61 -6.20 15.89
CA GLU A 247 8.60 -5.32 16.45
C GLU A 247 8.81 -3.95 15.83
N VAL A 248 7.71 -3.31 15.44
CA VAL A 248 7.70 -1.89 15.09
C VAL A 248 7.38 -1.10 16.35
N SER A 249 8.31 -0.25 16.77
CA SER A 249 8.18 0.61 17.93
C SER A 249 8.44 2.06 17.53
N TYR A 250 8.01 3.00 18.37
CA TYR A 250 8.31 4.40 18.17
C TYR A 250 9.48 4.85 19.03
N ARG A 251 10.36 5.66 18.44
CA ARG A 251 11.49 6.32 19.09
C ARG A 251 11.36 7.82 18.92
N ASP A 252 11.77 8.56 19.95
CA ASP A 252 11.84 10.01 19.85
C ASP A 252 13.11 10.44 19.10
N SER A 253 13.08 10.26 17.79
CA SER A 253 14.14 10.67 16.87
C SER A 253 13.56 11.47 15.70
N LEU A 254 14.30 12.49 15.30
CA LEU A 254 14.03 13.33 14.14
C LEU A 254 15.23 13.27 13.18
N PRO A 255 15.00 13.46 11.87
CA PRO A 255 16.07 13.44 10.90
C PRO A 255 16.93 14.69 11.05
N LYS A 256 18.19 14.56 10.64
CA LYS A 256 19.14 15.68 10.53
C LYS A 256 19.46 15.92 9.07
N LEU A 257 19.63 17.19 8.70
CA LEU A 257 20.15 17.56 7.41
C LEU A 257 21.55 16.95 7.19
N PRO A 258 21.92 16.65 5.94
CA PRO A 258 23.20 16.02 5.67
C PRO A 258 24.36 16.97 6.01
N HIS A 259 25.54 16.40 6.24
CA HIS A 259 26.74 17.15 6.60
C HIS A 259 27.21 18.12 5.49
N ASP A 260 26.79 17.89 4.26
CA ASP A 260 27.10 18.67 3.07
C ASP A 260 25.89 19.50 2.57
N TYR A 261 24.90 19.77 3.44
CA TYR A 261 23.77 20.64 3.13
C TYR A 261 24.25 22.03 2.63
N LYS A 262 23.77 22.46 1.46
CA LYS A 262 24.34 23.60 0.71
C LYS A 262 23.46 24.86 0.70
N TYR A 263 22.30 24.82 1.31
CA TYR A 263 21.30 25.89 1.25
C TYR A 263 21.36 26.78 2.50
N ASP A 264 21.14 28.08 2.33
CA ASP A 264 21.31 29.09 3.39
C ASP A 264 20.18 29.10 4.45
N ASN A 265 19.11 28.33 4.23
CA ASN A 265 17.93 28.27 5.09
C ASN A 265 18.11 27.39 6.34
N ALA A 266 19.19 26.62 6.45
CA ALA A 266 19.49 25.79 7.62
C ALA A 266 20.98 25.41 7.67
N LYS A 267 21.46 24.96 8.84
CA LYS A 267 22.85 24.49 8.98
C LYS A 267 22.98 22.99 8.71
N PRO A 268 24.12 22.52 8.18
CA PRO A 268 24.40 21.09 8.13
C PRO A 268 24.23 20.41 9.51
N ASN A 269 23.68 19.19 9.51
CA ASN A 269 23.35 18.41 10.71
C ASN A 269 22.24 18.99 11.62
N GLU A 270 21.56 20.06 11.20
CA GLU A 270 20.44 20.62 11.93
C GLU A 270 19.26 19.62 11.95
N VAL A 271 18.57 19.56 13.09
CA VAL A 271 17.40 18.67 13.28
C VAL A 271 16.20 19.29 12.60
N VAL A 272 15.50 18.52 11.76
CA VAL A 272 14.32 18.97 11.02
C VAL A 272 13.04 18.51 11.69
N LYS A 273 12.09 19.43 11.87
CA LYS A 273 10.76 19.18 12.46
C LYS A 273 9.76 18.76 11.38
N PRO A 274 8.72 17.99 11.73
CA PRO A 274 7.69 17.58 10.77
C PRO A 274 6.92 18.78 10.20
N ARG A 275 6.70 18.75 8.88
CA ARG A 275 5.80 19.65 8.13
C ARG A 275 5.32 18.90 6.88
N THR A 276 4.04 19.02 6.57
CA THR A 276 3.43 18.36 5.41
C THR A 276 3.68 19.13 4.11
N MET A 277 3.53 18.46 2.96
CA MET A 277 3.68 19.06 1.63
C MET A 277 2.59 20.10 1.29
N PHE A 278 1.38 19.94 1.82
CA PHE A 278 0.20 20.78 1.48
C PHE A 278 -0.33 21.61 2.64
N GLY A 279 0.55 22.04 3.55
CA GLY A 279 0.16 22.77 4.75
C GLY A 279 -0.38 21.86 5.86
N ASN A 280 -0.17 22.33 7.10
CA ASN A 280 -0.30 21.68 8.42
C ASN A 280 1.08 21.48 9.08
N ASP A 281 1.40 22.41 9.99
CA ASP A 281 2.58 22.39 10.86
C ASP A 281 2.16 21.94 12.26
N PRO A 282 2.18 20.64 12.57
CA PRO A 282 1.88 20.22 13.92
C PRO A 282 2.99 20.72 14.86
N SER A 283 2.59 21.35 15.96
CA SER A 283 3.51 21.58 17.09
C SER A 283 4.07 20.23 17.51
N VAL A 284 5.40 20.06 17.50
CA VAL A 284 6.07 18.75 17.66
C VAL A 284 5.47 17.94 18.83
N LEU A 285 4.84 16.83 18.48
CA LEU A 285 4.23 15.87 19.41
C LEU A 285 5.11 14.62 19.56
N LYS A 286 4.70 13.72 20.45
CA LYS A 286 5.35 12.42 20.62
C LYS A 286 5.37 11.64 19.29
N PRO A 287 6.33 10.73 19.08
CA PRO A 287 6.45 9.96 17.83
C PRO A 287 5.16 9.34 17.29
N GLU A 288 4.35 8.73 18.16
CA GLU A 288 3.06 8.12 17.84
C GLU A 288 2.06 9.15 17.28
N ASP A 289 2.05 10.35 17.86
CA ASP A 289 1.18 11.44 17.43
C ASP A 289 1.64 12.00 16.08
N ARG A 290 2.95 12.08 15.82
CA ARG A 290 3.49 12.50 14.51
C ARG A 290 3.01 11.56 13.41
N VAL A 291 3.13 10.25 13.61
CA VAL A 291 2.67 9.23 12.66
C VAL A 291 1.16 9.33 12.46
N LYS A 292 0.39 9.52 13.54
CA LYS A 292 -1.06 9.69 13.45
C LYS A 292 -1.45 10.94 12.66
N ILE A 293 -0.82 12.09 12.91
CA ILE A 293 -1.08 13.33 12.16
C ILE A 293 -0.78 13.14 10.68
N TYR A 294 0.35 12.52 10.36
CA TYR A 294 0.71 12.22 8.98
C TYR A 294 -0.31 11.31 8.31
N SER A 295 -0.75 10.26 9.01
CA SER A 295 -1.74 9.31 8.55
C SER A 295 -3.11 9.98 8.29
N ASP A 296 -3.56 10.82 9.22
CA ASP A 296 -4.82 11.56 9.11
C ASP A 296 -4.74 12.58 7.97
N TRP A 297 -3.62 13.29 7.81
CA TRP A 297 -3.41 14.24 6.70
C TRP A 297 -3.34 13.53 5.34
N LEU A 298 -2.57 12.44 5.24
CA LEU A 298 -2.36 11.71 3.99
C LEU A 298 -3.68 11.11 3.49
N THR A 299 -4.51 10.62 4.40
CA THR A 299 -5.81 9.99 4.06
C THR A 299 -7.00 10.94 4.14
N SER A 300 -6.76 12.24 4.30
CA SER A 300 -7.80 13.26 4.36
C SER A 300 -8.49 13.45 3.00
N SER A 301 -9.79 13.74 3.02
CA SER A 301 -10.54 14.18 1.83
C SER A 301 -10.01 15.51 1.27
N GLU A 302 -9.35 16.30 2.10
CA GLU A 302 -8.72 17.57 1.71
C GLU A 302 -7.35 17.37 1.05
N ASN A 303 -6.81 16.15 1.02
CA ASN A 303 -5.57 15.86 0.33
C ASN A 303 -5.86 15.65 -1.17
N PRO A 304 -5.41 16.57 -2.06
CA PRO A 304 -5.79 16.55 -3.48
C PRO A 304 -5.18 15.40 -4.28
N MET A 305 -4.21 14.68 -3.70
CA MET A 305 -3.48 13.61 -4.39
C MET A 305 -3.92 12.22 -3.96
N PHE A 306 -4.33 12.04 -2.70
CA PHE A 306 -4.62 10.72 -2.15
C PHE A 306 -5.67 9.95 -2.97
N THR A 307 -6.83 10.58 -3.19
CA THR A 307 -7.93 10.00 -3.96
C THR A 307 -7.60 9.91 -5.46
N LYS A 308 -6.98 10.95 -6.00
CA LYS A 308 -6.60 11.05 -7.41
C LYS A 308 -5.67 9.91 -7.85
N VAL A 309 -4.64 9.63 -7.05
CA VAL A 309 -3.63 8.62 -7.37
C VAL A 309 -4.25 7.23 -7.41
N ILE A 310 -5.08 6.87 -6.42
CA ILE A 310 -5.71 5.55 -6.42
C ILE A 310 -6.73 5.40 -7.54
N ALA A 311 -7.54 6.44 -7.81
CA ALA A 311 -8.49 6.42 -8.92
C ALA A 311 -7.77 6.23 -10.27
N ASN A 312 -6.65 6.94 -10.48
CA ASN A 312 -5.84 6.79 -11.68
C ASN A 312 -5.18 5.39 -11.81
N ARG A 313 -4.66 4.83 -10.71
CA ARG A 313 -4.07 3.47 -10.68
C ARG A 313 -5.11 2.40 -10.99
N LEU A 314 -6.31 2.51 -10.42
CA LEU A 314 -7.42 1.58 -10.70
C LEU A 314 -7.89 1.71 -12.15
N TRP A 315 -7.99 2.94 -12.68
CA TRP A 315 -8.28 3.16 -14.08
C TRP A 315 -7.24 2.51 -14.99
N LYS A 316 -5.95 2.74 -14.73
CA LYS A 316 -4.85 2.10 -15.50
C LYS A 316 -4.91 0.58 -15.42
N LYS A 317 -5.20 0.00 -14.25
CA LYS A 317 -5.32 -1.46 -14.09
C LYS A 317 -6.40 -2.05 -14.99
N VAL A 318 -7.52 -1.34 -15.19
CA VAL A 318 -8.64 -1.82 -16.01
C VAL A 318 -8.45 -1.49 -17.49
N MET A 319 -7.95 -0.30 -17.81
CA MET A 319 -7.91 0.23 -19.18
C MET A 319 -6.55 0.07 -19.87
N GLY A 320 -5.51 -0.30 -19.12
CA GLY A 320 -4.13 -0.44 -19.61
C GLY A 320 -3.34 0.87 -19.70
N VAL A 321 -4.01 2.02 -19.60
CA VAL A 321 -3.42 3.36 -19.61
C VAL A 321 -4.09 4.23 -18.55
N GLY A 322 -3.30 5.02 -17.83
CA GLY A 322 -3.81 5.98 -16.86
C GLY A 322 -4.48 7.18 -17.52
N ILE A 323 -5.35 7.87 -16.78
CA ILE A 323 -5.81 9.22 -17.16
C ILE A 323 -4.64 10.21 -17.05
N TYR A 324 -3.79 9.98 -16.05
CA TYR A 324 -2.45 10.56 -15.91
C TYR A 324 -1.37 9.52 -16.16
N GLU A 325 -0.32 9.92 -16.87
CA GLU A 325 0.89 9.13 -17.08
C GLU A 325 2.14 10.02 -16.96
N PRO A 326 3.22 9.55 -16.33
CA PRO A 326 3.35 8.29 -15.59
C PRO A 326 2.56 8.28 -14.27
N VAL A 327 2.00 7.13 -13.88
CA VAL A 327 1.15 6.99 -12.67
C VAL A 327 1.84 7.25 -11.32
N ASP A 328 3.16 7.41 -11.32
CA ASP A 328 4.00 7.63 -10.15
C ASP A 328 4.83 8.93 -10.27
N GLU A 329 4.52 9.82 -11.21
CA GLU A 329 5.29 11.04 -11.51
C GLU A 329 4.37 12.26 -11.69
N PHE A 330 3.50 12.49 -10.71
CA PHE A 330 2.68 13.69 -10.67
C PHE A 330 3.50 14.89 -10.21
N THR A 331 3.46 15.93 -11.03
CA THR A 331 4.00 17.27 -10.78
C THR A 331 2.87 18.30 -10.75
N GLU A 332 3.15 19.53 -10.33
CA GLU A 332 2.18 20.64 -10.42
C GLU A 332 1.69 20.92 -11.85
N GLU A 333 2.52 20.58 -12.86
CA GLU A 333 2.21 20.77 -14.28
C GLU A 333 1.47 19.58 -14.90
N SER A 334 1.23 18.51 -14.15
CA SER A 334 0.59 17.31 -14.67
C SER A 334 -0.88 17.56 -14.96
N GLU A 335 -1.29 17.40 -16.23
CA GLU A 335 -2.68 17.52 -16.68
C GLU A 335 -3.30 16.16 -17.02
N PRO A 336 -4.56 15.89 -16.61
CA PRO A 336 -5.23 14.66 -16.96
C PRO A 336 -5.66 14.69 -18.42
N SER A 337 -5.53 13.56 -19.11
CA SER A 337 -6.06 13.42 -20.49
C SER A 337 -7.57 13.65 -20.57
N HIS A 338 -8.30 13.38 -19.49
CA HIS A 338 -9.75 13.55 -19.38
C HIS A 338 -10.12 14.17 -18.01
N PRO A 339 -10.06 15.51 -17.85
CA PRO A 339 -10.30 16.16 -16.56
C PRO A 339 -11.68 15.88 -15.95
N GLU A 340 -12.75 15.92 -16.76
CA GLU A 340 -14.12 15.62 -16.29
C GLU A 340 -14.25 14.17 -15.78
N LEU A 341 -13.58 13.23 -16.46
CA LEU A 341 -13.58 11.83 -16.03
C LEU A 341 -12.79 11.64 -14.74
N MET A 342 -11.62 12.28 -14.64
CA MET A 342 -10.80 12.20 -13.43
C MET A 342 -11.58 12.69 -12.21
N GLN A 343 -12.16 13.89 -12.30
CA GLN A 343 -12.98 14.46 -11.22
C GLN A 343 -14.13 13.52 -10.84
N PHE A 344 -14.84 12.97 -11.84
CA PHE A 344 -15.94 12.05 -11.57
C PHE A 344 -15.48 10.80 -10.81
N LEU A 345 -14.33 10.23 -11.17
CA LEU A 345 -13.77 9.06 -10.49
C LEU A 345 -13.34 9.39 -9.06
N GLU A 346 -12.74 10.56 -8.84
CA GLU A 346 -12.38 11.03 -7.49
C GLU A 346 -13.62 11.11 -6.60
N ASP A 347 -14.72 11.67 -7.09
CA ASP A 347 -15.99 11.78 -6.35
C ASP A 347 -16.66 10.43 -6.02
N GLN A 348 -16.29 9.34 -6.71
CA GLN A 348 -16.79 7.99 -6.39
C GLN A 348 -15.99 7.28 -5.28
N MET A 349 -14.81 7.79 -4.95
CA MET A 349 -13.87 7.16 -4.02
C MET A 349 -13.97 7.71 -2.59
N VAL A 350 -14.68 8.83 -2.40
CA VAL A 350 -14.89 9.53 -1.12
C VAL A 350 -16.17 9.07 -0.43
#